data_AF-A0A392SGA0-F1
#
_entry.id   AF-A0A392SGA0-F1
#
_cell.length_a   1.000
_cell.length_b   1.000
_cell.length_c   1.000
_cell.angle_alpha   90.00
_cell.angle_beta   90.00
_cell.angle_gamma   90.00
#
_symmetry.space_group_name_H-M   'P 1'
#
loop_
_entity.id
_entity.type
_entity.pdbx_description
1 polymer ?
#
loop_
_entity_poly.entity_id
_entity_poly.type
_entity_poly.pdbx_seq_one_letter_code
_entity_poly.pdbx_strand_id
1 'polypeptide(L)'
;MLIKPEGCGDEHIKCMEPTSWGVRIFYLSIYMVAFGYGGHQPTLATFGADQFDDKTIKTNNSREAFFSYFYFALNVGSLFSNTILVYYEDT
;
A
#
# COMPACT_ATOMS: atom_id res chain seq x y z
N MET A 1 15.65 -2.24 -1.46
CA MET A 1 16.18 -3.59 -1.17
C MET A 1 15.97 -3.90 0.32
N LEU A 2 14.91 -4.61 0.73
CA LEU A 2 14.67 -4.90 2.16
C LEU A 2 15.55 -6.02 2.74
N ILE A 3 16.31 -6.72 1.89
CA ILE A 3 17.36 -7.64 2.32
C ILE A 3 18.59 -7.32 1.46
N LYS A 4 19.50 -6.49 1.99
CA LYS A 4 20.79 -6.24 1.37
C LYS A 4 21.79 -7.26 1.94
N PRO A 5 22.23 -8.27 1.17
CA PRO A 5 23.28 -9.16 1.61
C PRO A 5 24.60 -8.38 1.69
N GLU A 6 25.36 -8.60 2.76
CA GLU A 6 26.69 -8.01 2.86
C GLU A 6 27.66 -8.68 1.87
N GLY A 7 28.59 -7.90 1.30
CA GLY A 7 29.64 -8.39 0.40
C GLY A 7 29.22 -8.62 -1.06
N CYS A 8 28.08 -8.08 -1.50
CA CYS A 8 27.57 -8.22 -2.87
C CYS A 8 28.03 -7.03 -3.73
N GLY A 9 28.94 -7.24 -4.69
CA GLY A 9 29.47 -6.15 -5.53
C GLY A 9 30.68 -6.50 -6.40
N ASP A 10 31.44 -7.55 -6.06
CA ASP A 10 32.54 -8.06 -6.88
C ASP A 10 32.13 -9.38 -7.56
N GLU A 11 32.42 -9.52 -8.85
CA GLU A 11 32.06 -10.68 -9.71
C GLU A 11 32.55 -12.05 -9.16
N HIS A 12 33.45 -12.04 -8.17
CA HIS A 12 34.04 -13.21 -7.52
C HIS A 12 33.47 -13.55 -6.13
N ILE A 13 32.62 -12.70 -5.52
CA ILE A 13 32.13 -12.92 -4.15
C ILE A 13 30.66 -13.34 -4.20
N LYS A 14 30.37 -14.59 -3.82
CA LYS A 14 28.98 -15.04 -3.62
C LYS A 14 28.39 -14.29 -2.43
N CYS A 15 27.27 -13.63 -2.66
CA CYS A 15 26.60 -12.81 -1.65
C CYS A 15 26.20 -13.68 -0.44
N MET A 16 26.45 -13.15 0.76
CA MET A 16 26.19 -13.89 2.00
C MET A 16 24.68 -14.06 2.19
N GLU A 17 24.24 -15.27 2.52
CA GLU A 17 22.83 -15.57 2.71
C GLU A 17 22.29 -14.78 3.92
N PRO A 18 21.11 -14.15 3.81
CA PRO A 18 20.56 -13.35 4.89
C PRO A 18 20.26 -14.18 6.14
N THR A 19 20.39 -13.55 7.31
CA THR A 19 20.12 -14.21 8.59
C THR A 19 18.68 -14.73 8.67
N SER A 20 18.51 -15.98 9.13
CA SER A 20 17.19 -16.63 9.21
C SER A 20 16.18 -15.85 10.05
N TRP A 21 16.64 -15.06 11.02
CA TRP A 21 15.79 -14.19 11.84
C TRP A 21 15.27 -12.97 11.07
N GLY A 22 16.11 -12.34 10.25
CA GLY A 22 15.71 -11.20 9.40
C GLY A 22 14.63 -11.60 8.40
N VAL A 23 14.77 -12.80 7.80
CA VAL A 23 13.78 -13.36 6.89
C VAL A 23 12.43 -13.61 7.58
N ARG A 24 12.43 -14.11 8.82
CA ARG A 24 11.19 -14.35 9.59
C ARG A 24 10.45 -13.07 9.94
N ILE A 25 11.17 -12.05 10.41
CA ILE A 25 10.58 -10.73 10.71
C ILE A 25 10.01 -10.10 9.43
N PHE A 26 10.72 -10.21 8.32
CA PHE A 26 10.26 -9.71 7.03
C PHE A 26 8.92 -10.33 6.62
N TYR A 27 8.80 -11.67 6.64
CA TYR A 27 7.53 -12.32 6.32
C TYR A 27 6.42 -11.95 7.30
N LEU A 28 6.72 -11.87 8.61
CA LEU A 28 5.73 -11.45 9.61
C LEU A 28 5.18 -10.05 9.32
N SER A 29 6.06 -9.10 8.96
CA SER A 29 5.65 -7.74 8.62
C SER A 29 4.74 -7.69 7.39
N ILE A 30 5.06 -8.47 6.35
CA ILE A 30 4.22 -8.57 5.14
C ILE A 30 2.83 -9.13 5.47
N TYR A 31 2.76 -10.19 6.29
CA TYR A 31 1.48 -10.77 6.71
C TYR A 31 0.65 -9.77 7.52
N MET A 32 1.29 -8.99 8.39
CA MET A 32 0.61 -7.97 9.20
C MET A 32 0.06 -6.83 8.34
N VAL A 33 0.81 -6.39 7.32
CA VAL A 33 0.36 -5.39 6.34
C VAL A 33 -0.83 -5.93 5.54
N ALA A 34 -0.75 -7.17 5.04
CA ALA A 34 -1.83 -7.80 4.29
C ALA A 34 -3.12 -7.91 5.13
N PHE A 35 -2.99 -8.27 6.41
CA PHE A 35 -4.13 -8.31 7.34
C PHE A 35 -4.75 -6.93 7.59
N GLY A 36 -3.91 -5.90 7.79
CA GLY A 36 -4.38 -4.52 7.98
C GLY A 36 -5.09 -3.94 6.76
N TYR A 37 -4.54 -4.16 5.56
CA TYR A 37 -5.15 -3.72 4.31
C TYR A 37 -6.52 -4.40 4.07
N GLY A 38 -6.62 -5.70 4.29
CA GLY A 38 -7.86 -6.45 4.10
C GLY A 38 -9.02 -6.02 5.01
N GLY A 39 -8.73 -5.53 6.22
CA GLY A 39 -9.75 -5.15 7.20
C GLY A 39 -10.27 -3.71 7.09
N HIS A 40 -9.41 -2.75 6.75
CA HIS A 40 -9.76 -1.33 6.81
C HIS A 40 -10.47 -0.81 5.53
N GLN A 41 -10.09 -1.36 4.38
CA GLN A 41 -10.55 -0.89 3.06
C GLN A 41 -12.05 -1.07 2.78
N PRO A 42 -12.72 -2.18 3.16
CA PRO A 42 -14.16 -2.34 2.90
C PRO A 42 -15.02 -1.45 3.79
N THR A 43 -14.57 -1.16 5.01
CA THR A 43 -15.31 -0.42 6.04
C THR A 43 -15.48 1.05 5.67
N LEU A 44 -14.43 1.71 5.17
CA LEU A 44 -14.51 3.12 4.74
C LEU A 44 -15.46 3.33 3.56
N ALA A 45 -15.43 2.43 2.57
CA ALA A 45 -16.30 2.53 1.40
C ALA A 45 -17.77 2.26 1.75
N THR A 46 -18.05 1.31 2.64
CA THR A 46 -19.41 1.03 3.12
C THR A 46 -19.95 2.14 4.02
N PHE A 47 -19.18 2.66 4.97
CA PHE A 47 -19.58 3.84 5.76
C PHE A 47 -19.76 5.10 4.90
N GLY A 48 -18.89 5.30 3.90
CA GLY A 48 -19.01 6.39 2.94
C GLY A 48 -20.29 6.28 2.09
N ALA A 49 -20.63 5.07 1.65
CA ALA A 49 -21.85 4.81 0.90
C ALA A 49 -23.12 4.97 1.74
N ASP A 50 -23.09 4.58 3.01
CA ASP A 50 -24.24 4.65 3.93
C ASP A 50 -24.68 6.11 4.22
N GLN A 51 -23.79 7.09 4.04
CA GLN A 51 -24.12 8.52 4.19
C GLN A 51 -25.01 9.09 3.07
N PHE A 52 -25.20 8.36 1.96
CA PHE A 52 -26.02 8.80 0.83
C PHE A 52 -27.30 7.94 0.71
N ASP A 53 -28.41 8.40 1.27
CA ASP A 53 -29.73 7.73 1.19
C ASP A 53 -30.29 7.84 -0.25
N ASP A 54 -30.62 6.70 -0.87
CA ASP A 54 -30.97 6.54 -2.31
C ASP A 54 -32.31 7.21 -2.75
N LYS A 55 -32.95 7.98 -1.86
CA LYS A 55 -34.34 8.42 -2.02
C LYS A 55 -34.53 9.63 -2.95
N THR A 56 -33.46 10.28 -3.42
CA THR A 56 -33.52 11.49 -4.23
C THR A 56 -32.43 11.54 -5.32
N ILE A 57 -32.82 11.85 -6.57
CA ILE A 57 -31.94 11.90 -7.75
C ILE A 57 -30.72 12.83 -7.54
N LYS A 58 -30.86 13.90 -6.75
CA LYS A 58 -29.76 14.82 -6.40
C LYS A 58 -28.64 14.13 -5.60
N THR A 59 -28.99 13.20 -4.73
CA THR A 59 -28.06 12.51 -3.82
C THR A 59 -27.17 11.53 -4.57
N ASN A 60 -27.67 10.98 -5.69
CA ASN A 60 -26.92 10.07 -6.55
C ASN A 60 -25.72 10.75 -7.24
N ASN A 61 -25.88 11.98 -7.74
CA ASN A 61 -24.77 12.75 -8.31
C ASN A 61 -23.69 13.08 -7.25
N SER A 62 -24.10 13.34 -6.01
CA SER A 62 -23.18 13.60 -4.90
C SER A 62 -22.37 12.35 -4.53
N ARG A 63 -22.99 11.17 -4.60
CA ARG A 63 -22.34 9.88 -4.36
C ARG A 63 -21.28 9.55 -5.43
N GLU A 64 -21.62 9.75 -6.71
CA GLU A 64 -20.71 9.59 -7.85
C GLU A 64 -19.48 10.49 -7.74
N ALA A 65 -19.68 11.77 -7.37
CA ALA A 65 -18.61 12.74 -7.17
C ALA A 65 -17.69 12.34 -5.99
N PHE A 66 -18.26 11.83 -4.89
CA PHE A 66 -17.48 11.34 -3.75
C PHE A 66 -16.57 10.16 -4.13
N PHE A 67 -17.11 9.14 -4.80
CA PHE A 67 -16.30 8.01 -5.26
C PHE A 67 -15.23 8.45 -6.26
N SER A 68 -15.57 9.36 -7.18
CA SER A 68 -14.60 9.91 -8.14
C SER A 68 -13.43 10.60 -7.43
N TYR A 69 -13.70 11.42 -6.42
CA TYR A 69 -12.65 12.08 -5.63
C TYR A 69 -11.85 11.10 -4.77
N PHE A 70 -12.51 10.08 -4.21
CA PHE A 70 -11.88 9.01 -3.44
C PHE A 70 -10.87 8.22 -4.29
N TYR A 71 -11.29 7.78 -5.49
CA TYR A 71 -10.39 7.08 -6.40
C TYR A 71 -9.28 7.99 -6.93
N PHE A 72 -9.55 9.27 -7.17
CA PHE A 72 -8.51 10.22 -7.54
C PHE A 72 -7.44 10.35 -6.44
N ALA A 73 -7.85 10.53 -5.18
CA ALA A 73 -6.94 10.61 -4.04
C ALA A 73 -6.11 9.33 -3.86
N LEU A 74 -6.72 8.15 -4.06
CA LEU A 74 -6.00 6.86 -4.01
C LEU A 74 -4.93 6.76 -5.10
N ASN A 75 -5.26 7.14 -6.34
CA ASN A 75 -4.30 7.11 -7.45
C ASN A 75 -3.14 8.09 -7.22
N VAL A 76 -3.44 9.31 -6.76
CA VAL A 76 -2.41 10.30 -6.42
C VAL A 76 -1.54 9.80 -5.26
N GLY A 77 -2.14 9.27 -4.20
CA GLY A 77 -1.41 8.69 -3.07
C GLY A 77 -0.49 7.53 -3.49
N SER A 78 -0.97 6.66 -4.39
CA SER A 78 -0.16 5.59 -4.98
C SER A 78 1.01 6.13 -5.79
N LEU A 79 0.79 7.15 -6.62
CA LEU A 79 1.85 7.79 -7.41
C LEU A 79 2.93 8.40 -6.50
N PHE A 80 2.54 9.14 -5.47
CA PHE A 80 3.47 9.71 -4.49
C PHE A 80 4.20 8.63 -3.69
N SER A 81 3.49 7.59 -3.24
CA SER A 81 4.08 6.47 -2.50
C SER A 81 5.18 5.82 -3.34
N ASN A 82 4.89 5.45 -4.58
CA ASN A 82 5.89 4.84 -5.48
C ASN A 82 7.05 5.81 -5.79
N THR A 83 6.77 7.09 -6.03
CA THR A 83 7.83 8.05 -6.41
C THR A 83 8.77 8.34 -5.24
N ILE A 84 8.21 8.62 -4.06
CA ILE A 84 8.99 8.98 -2.87
C ILE A 84 9.69 7.75 -2.29
N LEU A 85 9.02 6.59 -2.20
CA LEU A 85 9.68 5.36 -1.72
C LEU A 85 10.85 4.99 -2.62
N VAL A 86 10.65 4.96 -3.93
CA VAL A 86 11.72 4.59 -4.87
C VAL A 86 12.88 5.58 -4.78
N TYR A 87 12.60 6.88 -4.65
CA TYR A 87 13.67 7.87 -4.46
C TYR A 87 14.52 7.60 -3.21
N TYR A 88 13.88 7.32 -2.07
CA TYR A 88 14.59 7.02 -0.82
C TYR A 88 15.21 5.62 -0.79
N GLU A 89 14.68 4.66 -1.55
CA GLU A 89 15.19 3.29 -1.60
C GLU A 89 16.37 3.13 -2.57
N ASP A 90 16.47 4.01 -3.57
CA ASP A 90 17.57 4.09 -4.53
C ASP A 90 18.73 5.00 -4.07
N THR A 91 18.45 5.93 -3.13
CA THR A 91 19.47 6.76 -2.45
C THR A 91 20.16 5.98 -1.33
#